data_AF-A0A177KZ32-F1
#
_entry.id   AF-A0A177KZ32-F1
#
_cell.length_a   1.000
_cell.length_b   1.000
_cell.length_c   1.000
_cell.angle_alpha   90.00
_cell.angle_beta   90.00
_cell.angle_gamma   90.00
#
_symmetry.space_group_name_H-M   'P 1'
#
loop_
_entity.id
_entity.type
_entity.pdbx_description
1 polymer ?
#
loop_
_entity_poly.entity_id
_entity_poly.type
_entity_poly.pdbx_seq_one_letter_code
_entity_poly.pdbx_strand_id
1 'polypeptide(L)'
;MNKHIMLFHFFLITVFLLAACQFNEGKTTATADEKWTKKAPIQHIAQSQNGVLLNMKKKRYMMSEKEIKITILNESKFELTHGEPFAIEKNINGIWYSVPFKTNAFETGSFSLHPSESFVQNVYLDPYLENDLPPGKYRLVKFFGELLDSKSGTKKNKLILAVPFKVVN
;
A
#
# COMPACT_ATOMS: atom_id res chain seq x y z
N MET A 1 -15.86 62.13 -19.06
CA MET A 1 -15.72 60.70 -18.72
C MET A 1 -14.87 60.05 -19.80
N ASN A 2 -13.58 59.88 -19.53
CA ASN A 2 -12.56 59.71 -20.58
C ASN A 2 -12.53 58.26 -21.07
N LYS A 3 -12.84 58.05 -22.35
CA LYS A 3 -12.80 56.74 -23.03
C LYS A 3 -11.44 56.03 -22.91
N HIS A 4 -10.37 56.77 -22.61
CA HIS A 4 -9.03 56.25 -22.37
C HIS A 4 -8.86 55.54 -21.01
N ILE A 5 -9.69 55.84 -20.00
CA ILE A 5 -9.61 55.19 -18.67
C ILE A 5 -10.24 53.79 -18.71
N MET A 6 -11.25 53.59 -19.55
CA MET A 6 -11.93 52.29 -19.72
C MET A 6 -11.07 51.28 -20.49
N LEU A 7 -10.26 51.74 -21.45
CA LEU A 7 -9.32 50.91 -22.22
C LEU A 7 -8.11 50.43 -21.39
N PHE A 8 -7.70 51.21 -20.39
CA PHE A 8 -6.56 50.85 -19.54
C PHE A 8 -6.90 49.75 -18.51
N HIS A 9 -8.17 49.64 -18.09
CA HIS A 9 -8.62 48.56 -17.20
C HIS A 9 -8.77 47.21 -17.91
N PHE A 10 -9.03 47.19 -19.22
CA PHE A 10 -9.13 45.94 -19.97
C PHE A 10 -7.75 45.32 -20.24
N PHE A 11 -6.70 46.14 -20.34
CA PHE A 11 -5.34 45.68 -20.62
C PHE A 11 -4.60 45.17 -19.37
N LEU A 12 -5.03 45.56 -18.15
CA LEU A 12 -4.39 45.11 -16.91
C LEU A 12 -4.83 43.70 -16.48
N ILE A 13 -6.03 43.27 -16.90
CA ILE A 13 -6.60 41.94 -16.55
C ILE A 13 -6.01 40.83 -17.43
N THR A 14 -5.59 41.14 -18.66
CA THR A 14 -4.99 40.14 -19.58
C THR A 14 -3.55 39.78 -19.22
N VAL A 15 -2.80 40.67 -18.56
CA VAL A 15 -1.40 40.40 -18.14
C VAL A 15 -1.32 39.42 -16.97
N PHE A 16 -2.32 39.38 -16.08
CA PHE A 16 -2.35 38.41 -14.97
C PHE A 16 -2.70 36.98 -15.39
N LEU A 17 -3.24 36.76 -16.59
CA LEU A 17 -3.58 35.42 -17.08
C LEU A 17 -2.42 34.69 -17.78
N LEU A 18 -1.30 35.38 -18.06
CA LEU A 18 -0.14 34.79 -18.76
C LEU A 18 0.95 34.24 -17.82
N ALA A 19 0.86 34.48 -16.51
CA ALA A 19 1.84 33.96 -15.53
C ALA A 19 1.54 32.53 -15.02
N ALA A 20 0.44 31.90 -15.46
CA ALA A 20 0.04 30.57 -14.98
C ALA A 20 0.53 29.40 -15.84
N CYS A 21 1.21 29.65 -16.97
CA CYS A 21 1.65 28.59 -17.89
C CYS A 21 3.15 28.68 -18.23
N GLN A 22 4.01 28.63 -17.21
CA GLN A 22 5.37 28.12 -17.39
C GLN A 22 5.70 27.16 -16.25
N PHE A 23 4.94 26.07 -16.16
CA PHE A 23 5.45 24.86 -15.53
C PHE A 23 6.38 24.22 -16.56
N ASN A 24 7.69 24.39 -16.34
CA ASN A 24 8.75 23.80 -17.15
C ASN A 24 8.51 22.30 -17.32
N GLU A 25 8.24 21.88 -18.55
CA GLU A 25 8.49 20.51 -19.00
C GLU A 25 10.01 20.29 -19.03
N GLY A 26 10.57 20.07 -17.84
CA GLY A 26 11.82 19.36 -17.69
C GLY A 26 11.61 17.97 -18.28
N LYS A 27 12.10 17.80 -19.51
CA LYS A 27 12.35 16.55 -20.24
C LYS A 27 12.71 15.42 -19.28
N THR A 28 11.69 14.76 -18.74
CA THR A 28 11.82 13.55 -17.95
C THR A 28 11.43 12.44 -18.89
N THR A 29 12.45 11.74 -19.36
CA THR A 29 12.38 10.49 -20.09
C THR A 29 11.16 9.64 -19.68
N ALA A 30 10.30 9.37 -20.65
CA ALA A 30 9.51 8.13 -20.73
C ALA A 30 10.35 6.94 -20.21
N THR A 31 9.88 5.99 -19.40
CA THR A 31 8.56 5.72 -18.81
C THR A 31 8.80 4.77 -17.63
N ALA A 32 8.57 5.22 -16.39
CA ALA A 32 8.44 4.33 -15.22
C ALA A 32 6.97 3.95 -14.95
N ASP A 33 6.06 4.51 -15.74
CA ASP A 33 4.61 4.50 -15.50
C ASP A 33 3.85 3.32 -16.14
N GLU A 34 4.48 2.54 -17.03
CA GLU A 34 3.79 1.42 -17.69
C GLU A 34 3.63 0.16 -16.81
N LYS A 35 4.40 0.04 -15.72
CA LYS A 35 4.43 -1.19 -14.92
C LYS A 35 3.22 -1.36 -13.98
N TRP A 36 2.54 -0.28 -13.62
CA TRP A 36 1.54 -0.28 -12.54
C TRP A 36 0.17 0.17 -13.05
N THR A 37 -0.47 -0.65 -13.88
CA THR A 37 -1.74 -0.30 -14.53
C THR A 37 -2.97 -0.71 -13.73
N LYS A 38 -2.85 -1.70 -12.84
CA LYS A 38 -3.97 -2.24 -12.06
C LYS A 38 -4.08 -1.59 -10.68
N LYS A 39 -5.11 -0.78 -10.45
CA LYS A 39 -5.44 -0.26 -9.12
C LYS A 39 -5.71 -1.42 -8.16
N ALA A 40 -5.24 -1.26 -6.92
CA ALA A 40 -5.55 -2.17 -5.83
C ALA A 40 -7.07 -2.23 -5.58
N PRO A 41 -7.63 -3.41 -5.26
CA PRO A 41 -9.08 -3.58 -5.09
C PRO A 41 -9.63 -2.79 -3.90
N ILE A 42 -8.82 -2.55 -2.87
CA ILE A 42 -9.21 -1.80 -1.68
C ILE A 42 -8.20 -0.68 -1.47
N GLN A 43 -8.61 0.58 -1.56
CA GLN A 43 -7.67 1.71 -1.42
C GLN A 43 -7.36 2.05 0.06
N HIS A 44 -8.32 1.85 0.94
CA HIS A 44 -8.18 2.10 2.39
C HIS A 44 -8.22 0.79 3.16
N ILE A 45 -7.07 0.40 3.71
CA ILE A 45 -6.91 -0.80 4.54
C ILE A 45 -6.26 -0.37 5.84
N ALA A 46 -6.86 -0.73 6.97
CA ALA A 46 -6.33 -0.39 8.28
C ALA A 46 -5.12 -1.27 8.64
N GLN A 47 -4.27 -0.77 9.54
CA GLN A 47 -3.17 -1.55 10.10
C GLN A 47 -3.65 -2.48 11.24
N SER A 48 -4.77 -2.16 11.86
CA SER A 48 -5.38 -2.94 12.94
C SER A 48 -6.90 -2.94 12.84
N GLN A 49 -7.53 -4.06 13.21
CA GLN A 49 -8.99 -4.18 13.29
C GLN A 49 -9.35 -5.37 14.18
N ASN A 50 -10.42 -5.26 14.96
CA ASN A 50 -10.96 -6.32 15.82
C ASN A 50 -9.93 -6.94 16.80
N GLY A 51 -8.98 -6.12 17.30
CA GLY A 51 -7.93 -6.60 18.21
C GLY A 51 -6.81 -7.37 17.51
N VAL A 52 -6.76 -7.36 16.17
CA VAL A 52 -5.63 -7.90 15.42
C VAL A 52 -4.82 -6.73 14.87
N LEU A 53 -3.50 -6.77 15.04
CA LEU A 53 -2.55 -5.76 14.57
C LEU A 53 -1.51 -6.40 13.66
N LEU A 54 -1.28 -5.75 12.52
CA LEU A 54 -0.16 -6.06 11.62
C LEU A 54 0.93 -5.00 11.79
N ASN A 55 2.17 -5.41 12.01
CA ASN A 55 3.29 -4.50 12.24
C ASN A 55 4.55 -4.91 11.47
N MET A 56 5.49 -3.97 11.37
CA MET A 56 6.81 -4.15 10.78
C MET A 56 7.86 -3.53 11.69
N LYS A 57 8.91 -4.29 12.00
CA LYS A 57 10.04 -3.76 12.77
C LYS A 57 10.79 -2.67 12.01
N LYS A 58 10.96 -2.87 10.70
CA LYS A 58 11.68 -1.96 9.80
C LYS A 58 10.70 -1.33 8.81
N LYS A 59 10.75 -0.01 8.66
CA LYS A 59 9.86 0.78 7.76
C LYS A 59 10.52 1.20 6.44
N ARG A 60 11.83 0.98 6.28
CA ARG A 60 12.62 1.34 5.09
C ARG A 60 13.44 0.15 4.67
N TYR A 61 13.32 -0.34 3.45
CA TYR A 61 14.06 -1.50 2.93
C TYR A 61 14.90 -1.10 1.72
N MET A 62 16.08 -1.69 1.55
CA MET A 62 16.90 -1.51 0.35
C MET A 62 16.31 -2.32 -0.81
N MET A 63 16.53 -1.88 -2.05
CA MET A 63 16.12 -2.63 -3.25
C MET A 63 16.69 -4.06 -3.30
N SER A 64 17.87 -4.26 -2.72
CA SER A 64 18.53 -5.56 -2.65
C SER A 64 17.90 -6.51 -1.61
N GLU A 65 17.08 -6.00 -0.68
CA GLU A 65 16.46 -6.85 0.34
C GLU A 65 15.31 -7.66 -0.27
N LYS A 66 15.43 -8.98 -0.20
CA LYS A 66 14.44 -9.94 -0.73
C LYS A 66 13.48 -10.45 0.34
N GLU A 67 13.61 -9.99 1.57
CA GLU A 67 12.81 -10.44 2.70
C GLU A 67 12.28 -9.24 3.49
N ILE A 68 11.01 -9.35 3.89
CA ILE A 68 10.32 -8.41 4.75
C ILE A 68 9.87 -9.14 6.01
N LYS A 69 10.18 -8.61 7.20
CA LYS A 69 9.68 -9.17 8.46
C LYS A 69 8.46 -8.41 8.96
N ILE A 70 7.36 -9.15 9.14
CA ILE A 70 6.12 -8.65 9.74
C ILE A 70 5.87 -9.34 11.08
N THR A 71 5.13 -8.65 11.94
CA THR A 71 4.61 -9.21 13.19
C THR A 71 3.09 -9.14 13.16
N ILE A 72 2.45 -10.26 13.39
CA ILE A 72 1.00 -10.39 13.57
C ILE A 72 0.79 -10.49 15.08
N LEU A 73 -0.07 -9.65 15.63
CA LEU A 73 -0.43 -9.67 17.05
C LEU A 73 -1.94 -9.88 17.18
N ASN A 74 -2.34 -10.86 17.97
CA ASN A 74 -3.74 -11.13 18.29
C ASN A 74 -4.06 -10.67 19.72
N GLU A 75 -4.46 -9.42 19.89
CA GLU A 75 -4.98 -8.87 21.15
C GLU A 75 -6.49 -9.12 21.31
N SER A 76 -7.10 -9.85 20.40
CA SER A 76 -8.52 -10.20 20.49
C SER A 76 -8.74 -11.30 21.54
N LYS A 77 -10.00 -11.56 21.87
CA LYS A 77 -10.40 -12.67 22.74
C LYS A 77 -10.59 -13.99 22.00
N PHE A 78 -10.34 -14.01 20.69
CA PHE A 78 -10.65 -15.11 19.79
C PHE A 78 -9.38 -15.65 19.14
N GLU A 79 -9.42 -16.91 18.72
CA GLU A 79 -8.33 -17.48 17.94
C GLU A 79 -8.36 -16.90 16.52
N LEU A 80 -7.19 -16.53 16.01
CA LEU A 80 -7.01 -15.99 14.66
C LEU A 80 -6.38 -17.03 13.76
N THR A 81 -7.07 -17.36 12.67
CA THR A 81 -6.48 -18.18 11.60
C THR A 81 -5.83 -17.29 10.55
N HIS A 82 -4.63 -17.65 10.10
CA HIS A 82 -3.95 -16.94 9.02
C HIS A 82 -3.15 -17.90 8.14
N GLY A 83 -3.00 -17.56 6.87
CA GLY A 83 -2.15 -18.31 5.95
C GLY A 83 -0.87 -17.57 5.60
N GLU A 84 -0.15 -18.07 4.60
CA GLU A 84 1.00 -17.41 4.00
C GLU A 84 0.68 -16.30 2.98
N PRO A 85 -0.43 -16.35 2.19
CA PRO A 85 -0.68 -15.38 1.14
C PRO A 85 -0.60 -13.92 1.60
N PHE A 86 -0.05 -13.07 0.73
CA PHE A 86 0.08 -11.64 0.91
C PHE A 86 0.01 -10.93 -0.45
N ALA A 87 -0.16 -9.61 -0.42
CA ALA A 87 0.04 -8.77 -1.60
C ALA A 87 0.98 -7.62 -1.26
N ILE A 88 1.68 -7.12 -2.28
CA ILE A 88 2.42 -5.87 -2.21
C ILE A 88 1.71 -4.86 -3.11
N GLU A 89 1.59 -3.63 -2.62
CA GLU A 89 0.95 -2.56 -3.37
C GLU A 89 1.82 -1.31 -3.31
N LYS A 90 1.93 -0.61 -4.45
CA LYS A 90 2.70 0.63 -4.58
C LYS A 90 1.76 1.83 -4.49
N ASN A 91 2.16 2.85 -3.73
CA ASN A 91 1.46 4.13 -3.73
C ASN A 91 2.06 5.05 -4.79
N ILE A 92 1.23 5.51 -5.73
CA ILE A 92 1.57 6.48 -6.76
C ILE A 92 0.55 7.61 -6.64
N ASN A 93 1.01 8.80 -6.27
CA ASN A 93 0.18 10.01 -6.12
C ASN A 93 -1.07 9.78 -5.26
N GLY A 94 -0.94 9.03 -4.16
CA GLY A 94 -2.04 8.75 -3.23
C GLY A 94 -2.91 7.55 -3.59
N ILE A 95 -2.76 6.98 -4.79
CA ILE A 95 -3.51 5.81 -5.25
C ILE A 95 -2.65 4.54 -5.10
N TRP A 96 -3.25 3.47 -4.59
CA TRP A 96 -2.60 2.16 -4.45
C TRP A 96 -2.80 1.31 -5.71
N TYR A 97 -1.70 0.75 -6.21
CA TYR A 97 -1.65 -0.14 -7.36
C TYR A 97 -1.09 -1.51 -6.95
N SER A 98 -1.67 -2.59 -7.48
CA SER A 98 -1.19 -3.94 -7.22
C SER A 98 0.18 -4.16 -7.88
N VAL A 99 1.12 -4.73 -7.12
CA VAL A 99 2.37 -5.24 -7.67
C VAL A 99 2.13 -6.65 -8.20
N PRO A 100 2.49 -6.97 -9.46
CA PRO A 100 2.26 -8.30 -10.02
C PRO A 100 3.31 -9.29 -9.50
N PHE A 101 2.86 -10.54 -9.32
CA PHE A 101 3.64 -11.68 -8.86
C PHE A 101 3.79 -12.67 -10.02
N LYS A 102 4.94 -13.32 -10.14
CA LYS A 102 5.22 -14.35 -11.18
C LYS A 102 4.30 -15.56 -11.06
N THR A 103 3.83 -15.85 -9.85
CA THR A 103 2.97 -16.99 -9.55
C THR A 103 1.80 -16.56 -8.70
N ASN A 104 0.64 -17.16 -8.98
CA ASN A 104 -0.56 -17.02 -8.18
C ASN A 104 -0.63 -18.06 -7.05
N ALA A 105 0.31 -19.02 -7.02
CA ALA A 105 0.37 -20.09 -6.04
C ALA A 105 1.35 -19.71 -4.92
N PHE A 106 0.79 -19.31 -3.77
CA PHE A 106 1.52 -19.32 -2.51
C PHE A 106 1.37 -20.70 -1.87
N GLU A 107 2.41 -21.19 -1.20
CA GLU A 107 2.26 -22.36 -0.35
C GLU A 107 1.14 -22.09 0.66
N THR A 108 0.18 -23.01 0.71
CA THR A 108 -1.04 -22.79 1.51
C THR A 108 -0.84 -23.44 2.87
N GLY A 109 -0.18 -22.71 3.77
CA GLY A 109 -0.20 -23.00 5.20
C GLY A 109 -1.45 -22.41 5.87
N SER A 110 -1.98 -23.08 6.89
CA SER A 110 -2.99 -22.52 7.80
C SER A 110 -2.43 -22.58 9.21
N PHE A 111 -2.24 -21.42 9.82
CA PHE A 111 -1.70 -21.24 11.15
C PHE A 111 -2.77 -20.66 12.06
N SER A 112 -2.80 -21.12 13.30
CA SER A 112 -3.61 -20.57 14.38
C SER A 112 -2.76 -19.71 15.29
N LEU A 113 -3.30 -18.57 15.72
CA LEU A 113 -2.69 -17.66 16.68
C LEU A 113 -3.68 -17.40 17.82
N HIS A 114 -3.35 -17.85 19.03
CA HIS A 114 -4.25 -17.74 20.17
C HIS A 114 -4.35 -16.29 20.69
N PRO A 115 -5.36 -15.98 21.53
CA PRO A 115 -5.46 -14.69 22.21
C PRO A 115 -4.16 -14.32 22.93
N SER A 116 -3.77 -13.04 22.82
CA SER A 116 -2.55 -12.45 23.35
C SER A 116 -1.23 -12.99 22.78
N GLU A 117 -1.27 -13.81 21.74
CA GLU A 117 -0.06 -14.28 21.07
C GLU A 117 0.38 -13.36 19.92
N SER A 118 1.67 -13.47 19.59
CA SER A 118 2.26 -12.82 18.43
C SER A 118 3.05 -13.80 17.58
N PHE A 119 3.01 -13.60 16.27
CA PHE A 119 3.77 -14.39 15.31
C PHE A 119 4.63 -13.48 14.42
N VAL A 120 5.89 -13.85 14.24
CA VAL A 120 6.80 -13.17 13.30
C VAL A 120 6.83 -13.97 12.01
N GLN A 121 6.37 -13.36 10.92
CA GLN A 121 6.43 -13.96 9.59
C GLN A 121 7.54 -13.30 8.77
N ASN A 122 8.40 -14.13 8.19
CA ASN A 122 9.30 -13.71 7.12
C ASN A 122 8.55 -13.79 5.79
N VAL A 123 8.48 -12.68 5.08
CA VAL A 123 7.81 -12.55 3.79
C VAL A 123 8.88 -12.43 2.72
N TYR A 124 9.06 -13.50 1.96
CA TYR A 124 10.02 -13.55 0.86
C TYR A 124 9.40 -12.94 -0.39
N LEU A 125 10.12 -12.01 -1.01
CA LEU A 125 9.73 -11.33 -2.25
C LEU A 125 10.24 -12.07 -3.49
N ASP A 126 11.36 -12.79 -3.36
CA ASP A 126 11.95 -13.66 -4.39
C ASP A 126 11.59 -15.12 -4.06
N PRO A 127 11.21 -15.98 -5.03
CA PRO A 127 11.09 -15.77 -6.48
C PRO A 127 9.79 -15.07 -6.94
N TYR A 128 8.96 -14.64 -5.99
CA TYR A 128 7.54 -14.34 -6.26
C TYR A 128 7.28 -13.05 -7.05
N LEU A 129 8.12 -12.02 -6.92
CA LEU A 129 7.94 -10.78 -7.68
C LEU A 129 8.45 -10.92 -9.12
N GLU A 130 7.68 -10.40 -10.09
CA GLU A 130 8.11 -10.35 -11.50
C GLU A 130 9.41 -9.57 -11.68
N ASN A 131 9.59 -8.55 -10.84
CA ASN A 131 10.65 -7.58 -10.91
C ASN A 131 10.92 -7.02 -9.52
N ASP A 132 12.14 -6.54 -9.29
CA ASP A 132 12.47 -5.83 -8.05
C ASP A 132 11.57 -4.61 -7.81
N LEU A 133 11.39 -4.28 -6.54
CA LEU A 133 10.66 -3.10 -6.12
C LEU A 133 11.57 -1.88 -6.29
N PRO A 134 11.30 -0.96 -7.24
CA PRO A 134 12.03 0.29 -7.30
C PRO A 134 11.73 1.15 -6.06
N PRO A 135 12.52 2.20 -5.79
CA PRO A 135 12.28 3.08 -4.65
C PRO A 135 10.87 3.66 -4.68
N GLY A 136 10.29 3.83 -3.49
CA GLY A 136 8.93 4.34 -3.37
C GLY A 136 8.22 3.95 -2.09
N LYS A 137 6.96 4.34 -2.00
CA LYS A 137 6.07 3.99 -0.89
C LYS A 137 5.27 2.74 -1.27
N TYR A 138 5.25 1.79 -0.36
CA TYR A 138 4.58 0.51 -0.53
C TYR A 138 3.78 0.17 0.72
N ARG A 139 2.89 -0.82 0.59
CA ARG A 139 2.31 -1.51 1.74
C ARG A 139 2.28 -3.00 1.47
N LEU A 140 2.44 -3.76 2.54
CA LEU A 140 2.18 -5.18 2.55
C LEU A 140 0.75 -5.38 3.03
N VAL A 141 -0.05 -6.12 2.26
CA VAL A 141 -1.43 -6.46 2.57
C VAL A 141 -1.48 -7.93 2.98
N LYS A 142 -2.10 -8.20 4.13
CA LYS A 142 -2.26 -9.54 4.68
C LYS A 142 -3.74 -9.90 4.77
N PHE A 143 -4.04 -11.12 4.32
CA PHE A 143 -5.37 -11.70 4.37
C PHE A 143 -5.42 -12.70 5.54
N PHE A 144 -6.39 -12.51 6.41
CA PHE A 144 -6.63 -13.35 7.57
C PHE A 144 -7.93 -14.13 7.36
N GLY A 145 -7.95 -15.33 7.94
CA GLY A 145 -9.14 -16.15 8.02
C GLY A 145 -10.14 -15.60 9.04
N GLU A 146 -10.96 -16.50 9.54
CA GLU A 146 -12.00 -16.18 10.52
C GLU A 146 -11.37 -16.01 11.91
N LEU A 147 -11.93 -15.08 12.69
CA LEU A 147 -11.76 -15.07 14.14
C LEU A 147 -12.76 -16.07 14.73
N LEU A 148 -12.27 -17.07 15.43
CA LEU A 148 -13.06 -18.18 15.96
C LEU A 148 -13.28 -18.00 17.47
N ASP A 149 -14.55 -17.94 17.87
CA ASP A 149 -14.93 -18.09 19.26
C ASP A 149 -15.10 -19.57 19.59
N SER A 150 -14.09 -20.15 20.24
CA SER A 150 -14.10 -21.55 20.65
C SER A 150 -15.23 -21.91 21.62
N LYS A 151 -15.83 -20.92 22.30
CA LYS A 151 -16.92 -21.15 23.26
C LYS A 151 -18.30 -21.08 22.64
N SER A 152 -18.51 -20.24 21.62
CA SER A 152 -19.83 -20.06 21.00
C SER A 152 -19.96 -20.71 19.63
N GLY A 153 -18.86 -21.16 19.01
CA GLY A 153 -18.85 -21.64 17.62
C GLY A 153 -19.12 -20.53 16.59
N THR A 154 -19.20 -19.27 17.02
CA THR A 154 -19.51 -18.14 16.15
C THR A 154 -18.28 -17.73 15.36
N LYS A 155 -18.39 -17.74 14.03
CA LYS A 155 -17.37 -17.28 13.08
C LYS A 155 -17.52 -15.78 12.86
N LYS A 156 -16.43 -15.02 12.99
CA LYS A 156 -16.38 -13.60 12.58
C LYS A 156 -15.67 -13.42 11.25
N ASN A 157 -16.05 -12.34 10.56
CA ASN A 157 -15.65 -11.97 9.19
C ASN A 157 -14.15 -12.12 8.90
N LYS A 158 -13.85 -12.45 7.64
CA LYS A 158 -12.49 -12.36 7.07
C LYS A 158 -11.91 -10.97 7.30
N LEU A 159 -10.63 -10.92 7.65
CA LEU A 159 -9.94 -9.68 7.97
C LEU A 159 -8.84 -9.39 6.94
N ILE A 160 -8.68 -8.12 6.57
CA ILE A 160 -7.62 -7.65 5.68
C ILE A 160 -6.93 -6.48 6.39
N LEU A 161 -5.63 -6.61 6.63
CA LEU A 161 -4.81 -5.53 7.20
C LEU A 161 -3.68 -5.16 6.26
N ALA A 162 -3.18 -3.93 6.39
CA ALA A 162 -2.03 -3.48 5.65
C ALA A 162 -1.05 -2.70 6.51
N VAL A 163 0.24 -2.87 6.24
CA VAL A 163 1.31 -2.15 6.92
C VAL A 163 2.21 -1.44 5.91
N PRO A 164 2.42 -0.11 6.03
CA PRO A 164 3.19 0.65 5.05
C PRO A 164 4.69 0.53 5.28
N PHE A 165 5.45 0.54 4.19
CA PHE A 165 6.90 0.61 4.18
C PHE A 165 7.41 1.43 3.00
N LYS A 166 8.71 1.73 3.00
CA LYS A 166 9.38 2.46 1.93
C LYS A 166 10.52 1.61 1.37
N VAL A 167 10.68 1.57 0.05
CA VAL A 167 11.88 1.04 -0.59
C VAL A 167 12.81 2.21 -0.94
N VAL A 168 14.10 2.03 -0.69
CA VAL A 168 15.17 3.00 -0.94
C VAL A 168 16.33 2.31 -1.68
N ASN A 169 17.21 3.11 -2.28
CA ASN A 169 18.46 2.63 -2.91
C ASN A 169 19.46 2.15 -1.87
#